data_AF-A0A7C3GUG8-F1
#
_entry.id   AF-A0A7C3GUG8-F1
#
_cell.length_a   1.000
_cell.length_b   1.000
_cell.length_c   1.000
_cell.angle_alpha   90.00
_cell.angle_beta   90.00
_cell.angle_gamma   90.00
#
_symmetry.space_group_name_H-M   'P 1'
#
loop_
_entity.id
_entity.type
_entity.pdbx_description
1 polymer ?
#
loop_
_entity_poly.entity_id
_entity_poly.type
_entity_poly.pdbx_seq_one_letter_code
_entity_poly.pdbx_strand_id
1 'polypeptide(L)'
;MTKQTMRKKNRWLSLILFLSLLLSACTPLTPLPTPQSTNPIPQSTDSPTPTSTPLPFPPPRLLERSPAPGEEQPLDAPLVLTFDQPMDGASVEAAFVLSPTVEGTFTWADERTVAFAPAADWERGARYDVTLAATARNA
;
A
#
# COMPACT_ATOMS: atom_id res chain seq x y z
N MET A 1 49.15 -23.24 26.17
CA MET A 1 47.89 -23.66 26.82
C MET A 1 46.69 -22.89 26.22
N THR A 2 46.49 -22.89 24.88
CA THR A 2 45.50 -23.70 24.14
C THR A 2 44.05 -23.66 24.64
N LYS A 3 43.28 -22.62 24.27
CA LYS A 3 41.81 -22.63 24.25
C LYS A 3 41.26 -21.88 23.02
N GLN A 4 41.59 -22.36 21.83
CA GLN A 4 40.95 -21.97 20.57
C GLN A 4 40.55 -23.24 19.81
N THR A 5 39.43 -23.86 20.18
CA THR A 5 38.91 -25.02 19.42
C THR A 5 37.45 -25.36 19.66
N MET A 6 36.63 -24.44 20.19
CA MET A 6 35.22 -24.76 20.54
C MET A 6 34.16 -23.80 19.97
N ARG A 7 34.51 -22.84 19.10
CA ARG A 7 33.51 -21.97 18.40
C ARG A 7 33.18 -22.43 16.97
N LYS A 8 34.10 -23.12 16.29
CA LYS A 8 33.86 -23.66 14.93
C LYS A 8 32.94 -24.89 14.95
N LYS A 9 33.03 -25.74 15.98
CA LYS A 9 32.25 -26.98 16.09
C LYS A 9 30.75 -26.72 16.30
N ASN A 10 30.38 -25.72 17.11
CA ASN A 10 28.98 -25.31 17.30
C ASN A 10 28.40 -24.56 16.11
N ARG A 11 29.20 -23.76 15.39
CA ARG A 11 28.73 -23.10 14.14
C ARG A 11 28.48 -24.11 13.02
N TRP A 12 29.27 -25.18 12.95
CA TRP A 12 29.07 -26.24 11.97
C TRP A 12 27.89 -27.16 12.32
N LEU A 13 27.70 -27.49 13.60
CA LEU A 13 26.51 -28.21 14.07
C LEU A 13 25.21 -27.42 13.84
N SER A 14 25.20 -26.11 14.11
CA SER A 14 24.02 -25.26 13.85
C SER A 14 23.72 -25.11 12.36
N LEU A 15 24.73 -25.08 11.49
CA LEU A 15 24.52 -25.01 10.04
C LEU A 15 23.93 -26.32 9.48
N ILE A 16 24.36 -27.48 10.00
CA ILE A 16 23.81 -28.79 9.63
C ILE A 16 22.37 -28.93 10.17
N LEU A 17 22.08 -28.44 11.38
CA LEU A 17 20.73 -28.44 11.95
C LEU A 17 19.76 -27.54 11.15
N PHE A 18 20.18 -26.32 10.79
CA PHE A 18 19.38 -25.41 9.95
C PHE A 18 19.18 -25.94 8.52
N LEU A 19 20.20 -26.57 7.92
CA LEU A 19 20.10 -27.16 6.59
C LEU A 19 19.16 -28.37 6.56
N SER A 20 19.10 -29.15 7.65
CA SER A 20 18.12 -30.25 7.79
C SER A 20 16.68 -29.77 7.97
N LEU A 21 16.47 -28.60 8.59
CA LEU A 21 15.14 -28.01 8.80
C LEU A 21 14.56 -27.44 7.48
N LEU A 22 15.40 -27.05 6.53
CA LEU A 22 15.00 -26.49 5.23
C LEU A 22 14.66 -27.55 4.16
N LEU A 23 14.93 -28.84 4.40
CA LEU A 23 14.72 -29.91 3.41
C LEU A 23 13.50 -30.82 3.67
N SER A 24 12.66 -30.55 4.67
CA SER A 24 11.48 -31.38 5.00
C SER A 24 10.16 -30.62 5.00
N ALA A 25 9.79 -30.06 3.84
CA ALA A 25 8.39 -29.76 3.53
C ALA A 25 8.18 -29.81 2.01
N CYS A 26 8.25 -31.01 1.44
CA CYS A 26 7.71 -31.27 0.10
C CYS A 26 6.62 -32.33 0.25
N THR A 27 5.36 -31.91 0.21
CA THR A 27 4.23 -32.80 -0.06
C THR A 27 3.33 -32.11 -1.09
N PRO A 28 3.26 -32.58 -2.35
CA PRO A 28 2.17 -32.23 -3.23
C PRO A 28 0.89 -32.89 -2.71
N LEU A 29 -0.16 -32.10 -2.45
CA LEU A 29 -1.50 -32.63 -2.19
C LEU A 29 -2.01 -33.27 -3.48
N THR A 30 -2.16 -34.59 -3.46
CA THR A 30 -2.91 -35.35 -4.47
C THR A 30 -4.36 -34.86 -4.51
N PRO A 31 -4.90 -34.51 -5.68
CA PRO A 31 -6.33 -34.32 -5.83
C PRO A 31 -7.05 -35.67 -5.68
N LEU A 32 -8.07 -35.71 -4.81
CA LEU A 32 -8.99 -36.82 -4.65
C LEU A 32 -9.68 -37.13 -6.00
N PRO A 33 -9.76 -38.39 -6.46
CA PRO A 33 -10.68 -38.73 -7.54
C PRO A 33 -12.11 -38.49 -7.06
N THR A 34 -12.71 -37.39 -7.49
CA THR A 34 -14.15 -37.16 -7.33
C THR A 34 -14.89 -38.26 -8.09
N PRO A 35 -15.86 -38.98 -7.48
CA PRO A 35 -16.74 -39.85 -8.25
C PRO A 35 -17.45 -39.01 -9.31
N GLN A 36 -17.15 -39.30 -10.57
CA GLN A 36 -17.82 -38.70 -11.72
C GLN A 36 -19.29 -39.13 -11.68
N SER A 37 -20.17 -38.22 -11.26
CA SER A 37 -21.61 -38.40 -11.39
C SER A 37 -21.92 -38.52 -12.89
N THR A 38 -22.22 -39.74 -13.34
CA THR A 38 -22.60 -40.03 -14.73
C THR A 38 -24.03 -39.55 -14.93
N ASN A 39 -24.19 -38.25 -15.18
CA ASN A 39 -25.43 -37.72 -15.73
C ASN A 39 -25.15 -37.28 -17.18
N PRO A 40 -25.75 -37.89 -18.20
CA PRO A 40 -25.58 -37.41 -19.58
C PRO A 40 -26.22 -36.02 -19.67
N ILE A 41 -25.39 -34.99 -19.82
CA ILE A 41 -25.85 -33.62 -20.10
C ILE A 41 -26.30 -33.61 -21.57
N PRO A 42 -27.57 -33.34 -21.88
CA PRO A 42 -27.93 -32.95 -23.25
C PRO A 42 -27.18 -31.65 -23.58
N GLN A 43 -26.33 -31.70 -24.62
CA GLN A 43 -25.64 -30.53 -25.17
C GLN A 43 -26.65 -29.40 -25.38
N SER A 44 -26.59 -28.41 -24.50
CA SER A 44 -27.26 -27.13 -24.68
C SER A 44 -26.28 -26.22 -25.40
N THR A 45 -26.74 -25.73 -26.55
CA THR A 45 -26.32 -24.58 -27.36
C THR A 45 -25.29 -23.64 -26.73
N ASP A 46 -24.27 -23.26 -27.51
CA ASP A 46 -23.26 -22.23 -27.22
C ASP A 46 -23.86 -21.00 -26.50
N SER A 47 -23.66 -20.93 -25.18
CA SER A 47 -23.90 -19.74 -24.38
C SER A 47 -22.53 -19.13 -24.05
N PRO A 48 -22.26 -17.86 -24.40
CA PRO A 48 -20.97 -17.26 -24.12
C PRO A 48 -20.70 -17.30 -22.61
N THR A 49 -19.51 -17.76 -22.22
CA THR A 49 -19.00 -17.68 -20.85
C THR A 49 -19.30 -16.29 -20.29
N PRO A 50 -19.92 -16.15 -19.09
CA PRO A 50 -20.12 -14.84 -18.50
C PRO A 50 -18.74 -14.21 -18.26
N THR A 51 -18.40 -13.18 -19.05
CA THR A 51 -17.28 -12.30 -18.77
C THR A 51 -17.59 -11.59 -17.46
N SER A 52 -16.84 -11.89 -16.40
CA SER A 52 -16.88 -11.08 -15.18
C SER A 52 -16.37 -9.68 -15.52
N THR A 53 -17.27 -8.74 -15.80
CA THR A 53 -16.91 -7.32 -15.92
C THR A 53 -16.44 -6.84 -14.54
N PRO A 54 -15.17 -6.38 -14.39
CA PRO A 54 -14.72 -5.82 -13.14
C PRO A 54 -15.59 -4.61 -12.79
N LEU A 55 -16.13 -4.58 -11.57
CA LEU A 55 -16.79 -3.38 -11.07
C LEU A 55 -15.75 -2.25 -10.99
N PRO A 56 -16.07 -1.02 -11.44
CA PRO A 56 -15.16 0.11 -11.28
C PRO A 56 -14.89 0.35 -9.80
N PHE A 57 -13.63 0.63 -9.45
CA PHE A 57 -13.27 1.02 -8.09
C PHE A 57 -13.99 2.32 -7.71
N PRO A 58 -14.44 2.46 -6.44
CA PRO A 58 -15.00 3.72 -5.99
C PRO A 58 -13.95 4.83 -6.06
N PRO A 59 -14.39 6.11 -6.20
CA PRO A 59 -13.48 7.23 -6.18
C PRO A 59 -12.80 7.33 -4.80
N PRO A 60 -11.52 7.75 -4.75
CA PRO A 60 -10.79 7.87 -3.51
C PRO A 60 -11.38 8.95 -2.61
N ARG A 61 -11.29 8.75 -1.30
CA ARG A 61 -11.76 9.70 -0.29
C ARG A 61 -10.61 10.10 0.61
N LEU A 62 -10.59 11.39 0.97
CA LEU A 62 -9.71 11.89 2.02
C LEU A 62 -10.29 11.47 3.37
N LEU A 63 -9.56 10.61 4.09
CA LEU A 63 -9.96 10.16 5.43
C LEU A 63 -9.54 11.14 6.50
N GLU A 64 -8.30 11.61 6.42
CA GLU A 64 -7.69 12.43 7.44
C GLU A 64 -6.87 13.54 6.81
N ARG A 65 -6.86 14.68 7.48
CA ARG A 65 -5.90 15.74 7.25
C ARG A 65 -5.34 16.19 8.59
N SER A 66 -4.05 16.48 8.63
CA SER A 66 -3.39 17.10 9.78
C SER A 66 -2.77 18.42 9.33
N PRO A 67 -3.09 19.55 9.99
CA PRO A 67 -3.96 19.69 11.15
C PRO A 67 -5.43 19.44 10.80
N ALA A 68 -6.21 19.05 11.81
CA ALA A 68 -7.64 18.84 11.64
C ALA A 68 -8.37 20.17 11.33
N PRO A 69 -9.62 20.12 10.83
CA PRO A 69 -10.40 21.34 10.63
C PRO A 69 -10.55 22.18 11.90
N GLY A 70 -10.01 23.40 11.88
CA GLY A 70 -10.07 24.34 12.99
C GLY A 70 -8.88 24.27 13.95
N GLU A 71 -7.96 23.33 13.76
CA GLU A 71 -6.69 23.30 14.48
C GLU A 71 -5.68 24.29 13.90
N GLU A 72 -4.79 24.78 14.74
CA GLU A 72 -3.70 25.66 14.35
C GLU A 72 -2.56 24.87 13.69
N GLN A 73 -2.06 25.38 12.57
CA GLN A 73 -0.89 24.83 11.86
C GLN A 73 0.40 25.33 12.54
N PRO A 74 1.28 24.45 13.05
CA PRO A 74 2.62 24.84 13.46
C PRO A 74 3.43 25.36 12.28
N LEU A 75 4.28 26.36 12.51
CA LEU A 75 4.94 27.12 11.43
C LEU A 75 5.91 26.28 10.59
N ASP A 76 6.50 25.25 11.18
CA ASP A 76 7.50 24.37 10.57
C ASP A 76 6.97 22.94 10.31
N ALA A 77 5.66 22.72 10.52
CA ALA A 77 5.05 21.41 10.32
C ALA A 77 4.49 21.24 8.90
N PRO A 78 4.52 20.03 8.33
CA PRO A 78 3.87 19.75 7.06
C PRO A 78 2.35 19.69 7.19
N LEU A 79 1.66 19.87 6.07
CA LEU A 79 0.26 19.45 5.89
C LEU A 79 0.24 17.99 5.46
N VAL A 80 -0.46 17.13 6.19
CA VAL A 80 -0.54 15.69 5.89
C VAL A 80 -1.94 15.33 5.44
N LEU A 81 -2.05 14.54 4.37
CA LEU A 81 -3.29 14.02 3.81
C LEU A 81 -3.23 12.49 3.73
N THR A 82 -4.27 11.83 4.25
CA THR A 82 -4.39 10.37 4.25
C THR A 82 -5.66 9.94 3.53
N PHE A 83 -5.51 9.06 2.53
CA PHE A 83 -6.59 8.55 1.68
C PHE A 83 -7.08 7.18 2.13
N ASP A 84 -8.31 6.81 1.74
CA ASP A 84 -8.88 5.48 2.02
C ASP A 84 -8.33 4.35 1.14
N GLN A 85 -7.62 4.70 0.07
CA GLN A 85 -7.04 3.77 -0.89
C GLN A 85 -5.74 4.32 -1.52
N PRO A 86 -4.92 3.45 -2.13
CA PRO A 86 -3.72 3.87 -2.85
C PRO A 86 -3.99 4.91 -3.94
N MET A 87 -3.12 5.93 -4.02
CA MET A 87 -3.26 7.06 -4.95
C MET A 87 -2.18 7.08 -6.02
N ASP A 88 -2.54 7.59 -7.20
CA ASP A 88 -1.57 8.01 -8.20
C ASP A 88 -0.96 9.35 -7.76
N GLY A 89 0.28 9.32 -7.27
CA GLY A 89 0.89 10.48 -6.62
C GLY A 89 0.98 11.71 -7.50
N ALA A 90 1.34 11.54 -8.78
CA ALA A 90 1.41 12.63 -9.74
C ALA A 90 0.03 13.30 -9.95
N SER A 91 -1.06 12.54 -9.97
CA SER A 91 -2.41 13.08 -10.08
C SER A 91 -2.81 13.90 -8.85
N VAL A 92 -2.41 13.48 -7.65
CA VAL A 92 -2.69 14.20 -6.40
C VAL A 92 -1.92 15.51 -6.35
N GLU A 93 -0.63 15.48 -6.68
CA GLU A 93 0.23 16.67 -6.71
C GLU A 93 -0.25 17.69 -7.75
N ALA A 94 -0.68 17.23 -8.93
CA ALA A 94 -1.26 18.09 -9.96
C ALA A 94 -2.65 18.63 -9.61
N ALA A 95 -3.41 17.93 -8.76
CA ALA A 95 -4.76 18.32 -8.33
C ALA A 95 -4.76 19.17 -7.05
N PHE A 96 -3.61 19.32 -6.38
CA PHE A 96 -3.48 20.06 -5.13
C PHE A 96 -3.35 21.56 -5.39
N VAL A 97 -4.19 22.34 -4.72
CA VAL A 97 -4.19 23.80 -4.78
C VAL A 97 -4.18 24.36 -3.36
N LEU A 98 -3.30 25.32 -3.12
CA LEU A 98 -3.14 26.01 -1.85
C LEU A 98 -3.21 27.52 -2.09
N SER A 99 -4.08 28.20 -1.33
CA SER A 99 -4.29 29.66 -1.41
C SER A 99 -4.09 30.30 -0.04
N PRO A 100 -3.20 31.31 0.11
CA PRO A 100 -2.27 31.81 -0.91
C PRO A 100 -1.27 30.72 -1.36
N THR A 101 -0.73 30.87 -2.57
CA THR A 101 0.25 29.92 -3.10
C THR A 101 1.48 29.87 -2.21
N VAL A 102 1.85 28.66 -1.79
CA VAL A 102 3.08 28.39 -1.03
C VAL A 102 3.89 27.38 -1.83
N GLU A 103 5.14 27.71 -2.11
CA GLU A 103 6.09 26.77 -2.71
C GLU A 103 6.45 25.69 -1.69
N GLY A 104 6.60 24.44 -2.13
CA GLY A 104 6.88 23.34 -1.22
C GLY A 104 7.19 22.04 -1.93
N THR A 105 7.28 20.97 -1.16
CA THR A 105 7.63 19.63 -1.63
C THR A 105 6.65 18.60 -1.11
N PHE A 106 6.29 17.65 -1.97
CA PHE A 106 5.49 16.49 -1.58
C PHE A 106 6.40 15.33 -1.22
N THR A 107 6.08 14.65 -0.12
CA THR A 107 6.72 13.39 0.29
C THR A 107 5.65 12.37 0.61
N TRP A 108 5.67 11.24 -0.09
CA TRP A 108 4.78 10.12 0.17
C TRP A 108 5.39 9.22 1.26
N ALA A 109 4.66 9.04 2.36
CA ALA A 109 5.08 8.13 3.43
C ALA A 109 4.75 6.66 3.09
N ASP A 110 3.65 6.45 2.36
CA ASP A 110 3.20 5.18 1.78
C ASP A 110 2.29 5.48 0.57
N GLU A 111 1.62 4.48 0.00
CA GLU A 111 0.76 4.66 -1.18
C GLU A 111 -0.51 5.49 -0.90
N ARG A 112 -0.81 5.81 0.36
CA ARG A 112 -2.07 6.43 0.82
C ARG A 112 -1.86 7.74 1.56
N THR A 113 -0.64 8.08 1.91
CA THR A 113 -0.34 9.19 2.82
C THR A 113 0.72 10.09 2.21
N VAL A 114 0.36 11.35 2.01
CA VAL A 114 1.25 12.38 1.47
C VAL A 114 1.39 13.55 2.43
N ALA A 115 2.61 14.04 2.57
CA ALA A 115 2.93 15.26 3.30
C ALA A 115 3.36 16.35 2.32
N PHE A 116 2.77 17.54 2.42
CA PHE A 116 3.23 18.77 1.79
C PHE A 116 4.02 19.60 2.81
N ALA A 117 5.33 19.73 2.59
CA ALA A 117 6.21 20.55 3.39
C ALA A 117 6.47 21.88 2.65
N PRO A 118 6.11 23.05 3.22
CA PRO A 118 6.39 24.32 2.58
C PRO A 118 7.90 24.59 2.56
N ALA A 119 8.38 25.30 1.55
CA ALA A 119 9.80 25.62 1.38
C ALA A 119 10.29 26.66 2.40
N ALA A 120 9.36 27.40 3.01
CA ALA A 120 9.58 28.32 4.12
C ALA A 120 8.47 28.11 5.16
N ASP A 121 8.70 28.58 6.38
CA ASP A 121 7.70 28.49 7.45
C ASP A 121 6.36 29.13 7.05
N TRP A 122 5.26 28.55 7.54
CA TRP A 122 3.94 29.15 7.40
C TRP A 122 3.89 30.57 8.00
N GLU A 123 3.10 31.45 7.40
CA GLU A 123 2.91 32.79 7.94
C GLU A 123 2.03 32.76 9.20
N ARG A 124 2.48 33.47 10.24
CA ARG A 124 1.72 33.59 11.48
C ARG A 124 0.42 34.37 11.26
N GLY A 125 -0.67 33.83 11.78
CA GLY A 125 -1.99 34.47 11.72
C GLY A 125 -2.60 34.51 10.32
N ALA A 126 -1.99 33.83 9.33
CA ALA A 126 -2.54 33.69 8.00
C ALA A 126 -3.56 32.53 7.94
N ARG A 127 -4.51 32.64 7.01
CA ARG A 127 -5.43 31.56 6.69
C ARG A 127 -5.08 30.98 5.34
N TYR A 128 -4.95 29.66 5.30
CA TYR A 128 -4.68 28.91 4.09
C TYR A 128 -5.89 28.04 3.73
N ASP A 129 -6.29 28.09 2.47
CA ASP A 129 -7.33 27.24 1.91
C ASP A 129 -6.67 26.18 1.03
N VAL A 130 -6.85 24.91 1.42
CA VAL A 130 -6.37 23.73 0.67
C VAL A 130 -7.55 23.15 -0.09
N THR A 131 -7.39 23.01 -1.40
CA THR A 131 -8.35 22.32 -2.27
C THR A 131 -7.65 21.16 -2.97
N LEU A 132 -8.30 20.00 -2.98
CA LEU A 132 -7.88 18.85 -3.79
C LEU A 132 -8.94 18.60 -4.85
N ALA A 133 -8.59 18.78 -6.12
CA ALA A 133 -9.52 18.62 -7.23
C ALA A 133 -9.89 17.15 -7.46
N ALA A 134 -11.09 16.91 -8.01
CA ALA A 134 -11.58 15.57 -8.34
C ALA A 134 -10.82 14.85 -9.47
N THR A 135 -9.78 15.48 -10.03
CA THR A 135 -8.84 14.87 -10.98
C THR A 135 -7.80 13.99 -10.29
N ALA A 136 -7.62 14.12 -8.97
CA ALA A 136 -6.86 13.17 -8.17
C ALA A 136 -7.52 11.79 -8.24
N ARG A 137 -6.76 10.77 -8.64
CA ARG A 137 -7.27 9.42 -8.88
C ARG A 137 -6.46 8.38 -8.12
N ASN A 138 -7.07 7.23 -7.92
CA ASN A 138 -6.39 6.07 -7.38
C ASN A 138 -5.31 5.56 -8.34
N ALA A 139 -4.36 4.80 -7.78
CA ALA A 139 -3.35 4.07 -8.55
C ALA A 139 -3.97 3.01 -9.47
#